data_AF-A0A383F4R4-F1
#
_entry.id   AF-A0A383F4R4-F1
#
_cell.length_a   1.000
_cell.length_b   1.000
_cell.length_c   1.000
_cell.angle_alpha   90.00
_cell.angle_beta   90.00
_cell.angle_gamma   90.00
#
_symmetry.space_group_name_H-M   'P 1'
#
loop_
_entity.id
_entity.type
_entity.pdbx_description
1 polymer ?
#
loop_
_entity_poly.entity_id
_entity_poly.type
_entity_poly.pdbx_seq_one_letter_code
_entity_poly.pdbx_strand_id
1 'polypeptide(L)'
;MSGLIRQPLLWFALIGIALFVADARFSADRGEIYVSSALKDRLGALWTTQTGLIATEPELDSLVQNWIREEVLYREALRLGLDQEDSIVRRRLIQKL
;
A
#
# COMPACT_ATOMS: atom_id res chain seq x y z
N MET A 1 9.58 -32.46 34.57
CA MET A 1 9.60 -31.31 33.64
C MET A 1 8.20 -31.07 33.03
N SER A 2 7.13 -31.15 33.82
CA SER A 2 5.73 -31.07 33.36
C SER A 2 4.96 -29.86 33.94
N GLY A 3 5.67 -28.97 34.65
CA GLY A 3 5.07 -27.79 35.29
C GLY A 3 4.81 -26.62 34.35
N LEU A 4 5.52 -26.53 33.22
CA LEU A 4 5.34 -25.43 32.25
C LEU A 4 3.97 -25.51 31.54
N ILE A 5 3.47 -26.71 31.22
CA ILE A 5 2.23 -26.87 30.43
C ILE A 5 0.96 -26.53 31.25
N ARG A 6 1.05 -26.46 32.58
CA ARG A 6 -0.07 -26.13 33.47
C ARG A 6 -0.19 -24.65 33.81
N GLN A 7 0.73 -23.79 33.35
CA GLN A 7 0.66 -22.36 33.65
C GLN A 7 -0.24 -21.65 32.64
N PRO A 8 -1.38 -21.06 33.07
CA PRO A 8 -2.30 -20.37 32.17
C PRO A 8 -1.64 -19.17 31.46
N LEU A 9 -0.63 -18.56 32.08
CA LEU A 9 0.18 -17.48 31.47
C LEU A 9 0.94 -17.93 30.21
N LEU A 10 1.46 -19.17 30.19
CA LEU A 10 2.17 -19.69 29.03
C LEU A 10 1.23 -19.93 27.84
N TRP A 11 0.02 -20.43 28.10
CA TRP A 11 -1.01 -20.56 27.07
C TRP A 11 -1.48 -19.20 26.56
N PHE A 12 -1.68 -18.23 27.44
CA PHE A 12 -2.02 -16.86 27.03
C PHE A 12 -0.93 -16.25 26.14
N ALA A 13 0.34 -16.37 26.53
CA ALA A 13 1.46 -15.87 25.73
C ALA A 13 1.56 -16.61 24.38
N LEU A 14 1.39 -17.93 24.35
CA LEU A 14 1.45 -18.72 23.13
C LEU A 14 0.31 -18.39 22.17
N ILE A 15 -0.91 -18.22 22.69
CA ILE A 15 -2.07 -17.76 21.90
C ILE A 15 -1.83 -16.34 21.39
N GLY A 16 -1.30 -15.44 22.23
CA GLY A 16 -0.97 -14.07 21.82
C GLY A 16 0.07 -14.02 20.71
N ILE A 17 1.15 -14.80 20.82
CA ILE A 17 2.16 -14.95 19.76
C ILE A 17 1.53 -15.53 18.50
N ALA A 18 0.70 -16.57 18.61
CA ALA A 18 0.02 -17.16 17.46
C ALA A 18 -0.90 -16.15 16.75
N LEU A 19 -1.66 -15.34 17.50
CA LEU A 19 -2.49 -14.27 16.96
C LEU A 19 -1.67 -13.18 16.29
N PHE A 20 -0.54 -12.76 16.88
CA PHE A 20 0.35 -11.77 16.27
C PHE A 20 1.03 -12.28 15.00
N VAL A 21 1.44 -13.54 14.97
CA VAL A 21 2.01 -14.17 13.77
C VAL A 21 0.96 -14.31 12.67
N ALA A 22 -0.26 -14.70 13.03
CA ALA A 22 -1.38 -14.72 12.09
C ALA A 22 -1.67 -13.31 11.57
N ASP A 23 -1.84 -12.32 12.45
CA ASP A 23 -2.08 -10.93 12.07
C ASP A 23 -0.95 -10.39 11.19
N ALA A 24 0.32 -10.65 11.48
CA ALA A 24 1.44 -10.23 10.63
C ALA A 24 1.43 -10.88 9.23
N ARG A 25 0.97 -12.13 9.11
CA ARG A 25 0.82 -12.83 7.81
C ARG A 25 -0.36 -12.28 7.01
N PHE A 26 -1.44 -11.85 7.66
CA PHE A 26 -2.67 -11.39 7.01
C PHE A 26 -2.76 -9.86 6.87
N SER A 27 -2.00 -9.09 7.66
CA SER A 27 -2.05 -7.62 7.69
C SER A 27 -1.41 -6.92 6.50
N ALA A 28 -0.68 -7.66 5.66
CA ALA A 28 -0.18 -7.12 4.39
C ALA A 28 -1.31 -6.69 3.43
N ASP A 29 -2.55 -7.12 3.68
CA ASP A 29 -3.69 -6.96 2.77
C ASP A 29 -4.83 -6.09 3.33
N ARG A 30 -4.58 -5.26 4.36
CA ARG A 30 -5.52 -4.19 4.70
C ARG A 30 -5.46 -3.16 3.58
N GLY A 31 -6.33 -3.31 2.57
CA GLY A 31 -6.47 -2.50 1.36
C GLY A 31 -6.87 -1.04 1.60
N GLU A 32 -6.42 -0.45 2.70
CA GLU A 32 -6.62 0.95 3.04
C GLU A 32 -5.62 1.80 2.24
N ILE A 33 -6.14 2.84 1.58
CA ILE A 33 -5.35 3.79 0.80
C ILE A 33 -5.40 5.12 1.54
N TYR A 34 -4.27 5.48 2.15
CA TYR A 34 -4.16 6.75 2.86
C TYR A 34 -3.82 7.89 1.90
N VAL A 35 -4.75 8.84 1.74
CA VAL A 35 -4.56 10.04 0.94
C VAL A 35 -4.15 11.19 1.85
N SER A 36 -2.86 11.51 1.87
CA SER A 36 -2.33 12.64 2.65
C SER A 36 -2.60 14.00 1.98
N SER A 37 -2.58 15.09 2.75
CA SER A 37 -2.62 16.44 2.21
C SER A 37 -1.45 16.71 1.25
N ALA A 38 -0.25 16.27 1.62
CA ALA A 38 0.94 16.40 0.78
C ALA A 38 0.79 15.72 -0.60
N LEU A 39 0.06 14.59 -0.66
CA LEU A 39 -0.24 13.93 -1.93
C LEU A 39 -1.20 14.79 -2.77
N LYS A 40 -2.25 15.35 -2.16
CA LYS A 40 -3.16 16.27 -2.85
C LYS A 40 -2.41 17.49 -3.41
N ASP A 41 -1.54 18.09 -2.61
CA ASP A 41 -0.71 19.24 -3.02
C ASP A 41 0.21 18.87 -4.20
N ARG A 42 0.83 17.69 -4.14
CA ARG A 42 1.66 17.17 -5.24
C ARG A 42 0.84 16.97 -6.53
N LEU A 43 -0.36 16.40 -6.44
CA LEU A 43 -1.23 16.20 -7.60
C LEU A 43 -1.64 17.54 -8.21
N GLY A 44 -1.99 18.53 -7.39
CA GLY A 44 -2.29 19.90 -7.83
C GLY A 44 -1.09 20.58 -8.49
N ALA A 45 0.11 20.43 -7.93
CA ALA A 45 1.34 20.98 -8.51
C ALA A 45 1.68 20.33 -9.87
N LEU A 46 1.53 19.00 -9.98
CA LEU A 46 1.70 18.28 -11.24
C LEU A 46 0.71 18.73 -12.30
N TRP A 47 -0.56 18.90 -11.92
CA TRP A 47 -1.58 19.44 -12.83
C TRP A 47 -1.20 20.82 -13.33
N THR A 48 -0.82 21.72 -12.42
CA THR A 48 -0.41 23.09 -12.75
C THR A 48 0.81 23.11 -13.68
N THR A 49 1.75 22.19 -13.48
CA THR A 49 2.93 22.06 -14.36
C THR A 49 2.54 21.58 -15.76
N GLN A 50 1.52 20.72 -15.89
CA GLN A 50 1.10 20.15 -17.17
C GLN A 50 0.16 21.06 -17.95
N THR A 51 -0.78 21.74 -17.28
CA THR A 51 -1.83 22.55 -17.92
C THR A 51 -1.56 24.06 -17.83
N GLY A 52 -0.67 24.49 -16.93
CA GLY A 52 -0.44 25.90 -16.62
C GLY A 52 -1.52 26.53 -15.73
N LEU A 53 -2.51 25.75 -15.28
CA LEU A 53 -3.66 26.24 -14.51
C LEU A 53 -3.71 25.56 -13.14
N ILE A 54 -4.16 26.31 -12.13
CA ILE A 54 -4.42 25.76 -10.80
C ILE A 54 -5.70 24.94 -10.86
N ALA A 55 -5.65 23.68 -10.39
CA ALA A 55 -6.82 22.81 -10.34
C ALA A 55 -7.89 23.39 -9.41
N THR A 56 -9.13 23.41 -9.88
CA THR A 56 -10.30 23.70 -9.03
C THR A 56 -10.54 22.55 -8.05
N GLU A 57 -11.30 22.79 -6.97
CA GLU A 57 -11.66 21.72 -6.02
C GLU A 57 -12.24 20.45 -6.67
N PRO A 58 -13.23 20.51 -7.59
CA PRO A 58 -13.78 19.31 -8.23
C PRO A 58 -12.77 18.61 -9.16
N GLU A 59 -11.88 19.36 -9.81
CA GLU A 59 -10.80 18.79 -10.61
C GLU A 59 -9.77 18.10 -9.73
N LEU A 60 -9.39 18.72 -8.61
CA LEU A 60 -8.45 18.15 -7.65
C LEU A 60 -8.99 16.85 -7.05
N ASP A 61 -10.28 16.81 -6.70
CA ASP A 61 -10.94 15.59 -6.26
C ASP A 61 -10.93 14.51 -7.34
N SER A 62 -11.18 14.89 -8.61
CA SER A 62 -11.10 13.97 -9.74
C SER A 62 -9.69 13.40 -9.93
N LEU A 63 -8.65 14.22 -9.76
CA LEU A 63 -7.25 13.79 -9.79
C LEU A 63 -6.94 12.79 -8.67
N VAL A 64 -7.43 13.07 -7.46
CA VAL A 64 -7.28 12.15 -6.32
C VAL A 64 -8.00 10.82 -6.58
N GLN A 65 -9.23 10.84 -7.10
CA GLN A 65 -9.97 9.62 -7.42
C GLN A 65 -9.28 8.78 -8.51
N ASN A 66 -8.73 9.43 -9.54
CA ASN A 66 -7.95 8.75 -10.56
C ASN A 66 -6.68 8.12 -9.98
N TRP A 67 -5.96 8.86 -9.13
CA TRP A 67 -4.78 8.35 -8.45
C TRP A 67 -5.11 7.14 -7.55
N ILE A 68 -6.20 7.20 -6.77
CA ILE A 68 -6.65 6.07 -5.94
C ILE A 68 -6.92 4.84 -6.82
N ARG A 69 -7.61 5.02 -7.95
CA ARG A 69 -7.90 3.92 -8.88
C ARG A 69 -6.62 3.30 -9.43
N GLU A 70 -5.66 4.13 -9.83
CA GLU A 70 -4.34 3.67 -10.29
C GLU A 70 -3.61 2.90 -9.18
N GLU A 71 -3.63 3.39 -7.95
CA GLU A 71 -3.00 2.74 -6.79
C GLU A 71 -3.65 1.38 -6.47
N VAL A 72 -4.99 1.28 -6.55
CA VAL A 72 -5.71 0.00 -6.41
C VAL A 72 -5.25 -0.99 -7.48
N LEU A 73 -5.24 -0.57 -8.75
CA LEU A 73 -4.84 -1.44 -9.86
C LEU A 73 -3.37 -1.84 -9.78
N TYR A 74 -2.50 -0.93 -9.37
CA TYR A 74 -1.08 -1.19 -9.18
C TYR A 74 -0.85 -2.26 -8.09
N ARG A 75 -1.52 -2.12 -6.94
CA ARG A 75 -1.44 -3.11 -5.85
C ARG A 75 -1.98 -4.47 -6.29
N GLU A 76 -3.08 -4.48 -7.04
CA GLU A 76 -3.64 -5.73 -7.58
C GLU A 76 -2.68 -6.39 -8.60
N ALA A 77 -2.05 -5.61 -9.47
CA ALA A 77 -1.07 -6.12 -10.43
C ALA A 77 0.13 -6.75 -9.73
N LEU A 78 0.63 -6.15 -8.64
CA LEU A 78 1.69 -6.74 -7.82
C LEU A 78 1.23 -8.02 -7.11
N ARG A 79 0.00 -8.04 -6.60
CA ARG A 79 -0.58 -9.24 -5.96
C ARG A 79 -0.67 -10.41 -6.94
N LEU A 80 -0.97 -10.12 -8.21
CA LEU A 80 -0.98 -11.08 -9.31
C LEU A 80 0.42 -11.40 -9.86
N GLY A 81 1.47 -10.72 -9.38
CA GLY A 81 2.85 -10.93 -9.83
C GLY A 81 3.13 -10.47 -11.25
N LEU A 82 2.35 -9.52 -11.79
CA LEU A 82 2.47 -9.07 -13.19
C LEU A 82 3.74 -8.25 -13.47
N ASP A 83 4.46 -7.84 -12.42
CA ASP A 83 5.77 -7.19 -12.52
C ASP A 83 6.91 -8.19 -12.74
N GLN A 84 6.68 -9.47 -12.44
CA GLN A 84 7.69 -10.51 -12.56
C GLN A 84 7.89 -10.88 -14.02
N GLU A 85 9.15 -11.01 -14.43
CA GLU A 85 9.56 -11.42 -15.78
C GLU A 85 9.23 -10.42 -16.92
N ASP A 86 8.70 -9.23 -16.60
CA ASP A 86 8.50 -8.18 -17.60
C ASP A 86 9.82 -7.44 -17.92
N SER A 87 10.32 -7.68 -19.14
CA SER A 87 11.55 -7.04 -19.66
C SER A 87 11.44 -5.52 -19.81
N ILE A 88 10.25 -4.97 -20.07
CA ILE A 88 9.99 -3.53 -20.21
C ILE A 88 10.07 -2.87 -18.84
N VAL A 89 9.39 -3.45 -17.83
CA VAL A 89 9.43 -2.95 -16.44
C VAL A 89 10.87 -2.95 -15.93
N ARG A 90 11.61 -4.05 -16.12
CA ARG A 90 13.03 -4.15 -15.75
C ARG A 90 13.87 -3.06 -16.42
N ARG A 91 13.70 -2.83 -17.73
CA ARG A 91 14.44 -1.80 -18.47
C ARG A 91 14.14 -0.39 -17.95
N ARG A 92 12.88 -0.11 -17.62
CA ARG A 92 12.44 1.20 -17.12
C ARG A 92 13.01 1.52 -15.74
N LEU A 93 13.17 0.52 -14.87
CA LEU A 93 13.80 0.69 -13.57
C LEU A 93 15.29 1.04 -13.70
N ILE A 94 16.02 0.36 -14.59
CA ILE A 94 17.43 0.65 -14.85
C ILE A 94 17.63 2.08 -15.37
N GLN A 95 16.72 2.59 -16.21
CA GLN A 95 16.78 3.97 -16.74
C GLN A 95 16.58 5.07 -15.69
N LYS A 96 16.05 4.72 -14.51
CA LYS A 96 15.80 5.68 -13.42
C LYS A 96 16.99 5.81 -12.45
N LEU A 97 18.04 5.00 -12.61
CA LEU A 97 19.32 5.09 -11.90
C LEU A 97 20.31 5.96 -12.69
#